data_AF-A0A1G8I838-F1
#
_entry.id   AF-A0A1G8I838-F1
#
_cell.length_a   1.000
_cell.length_b   1.000
_cell.length_c   1.000
_cell.angle_alpha   90.00
_cell.angle_beta   90.00
_cell.angle_gamma   90.00
#
_symmetry.space_group_name_H-M   'P 1'
#
loop_
_entity.id
_entity.type
_entity.pdbx_description
1 polymer ?
#
loop_
_entity_poly.entity_id
_entity_poly.type
_entity_poly.pdbx_seq_one_letter_code
_entity_poly.pdbx_strand_id
1 'polypeptide(L)'
;MALRAAIFDVGGVLVSQPGGLPPDLFGPRDADTDHPWHRLERGALALADLPVPAGLGGGPMPPYRLADDLVAVAEQLAAAGVRLALCTNSVREFATLWQRLYAWEETFSVIVRSCDLGRRKPDPEIFHETLRRLGTPAEDTLLVDDVPANVAVGRRLGLRAILLGQDRDAAVAEILAAAGLGRSAPRRIPPPSHPLRPRPRGRADELLAGALFGGAAEPFAGLHELRALSPVHRLAGRPCWYATGYADSVRLLRDPRLVKGTAAPLRDLITGDPLPPPPPGLPVPLPFLDPPRHAVTRSAVKQAIGRRPGPDAGLREVAAGPLADLRRGPVEVVGRLAAPLAARLVRDLLGLPELDLELAAAGWMAIEPAASLDQLHAGLTALAELTGRIPEPAAAGGMSGQEMRANLAFLAVAGYDSVTQLISGTLHLLARHPDQLARLAADPALIGPAVSEAGRVHGPVQLASRVTAGEIGLGPVTIPAGHVVVAHLGAANRDPAVFGDPDRFDVTRRSPQPLTYGSGPHRCLGASLADRTVRILLEELLATGVTRLTPHRHAWRDTVMLRGLDALWLQAA
;
A
#
# COMPACT_ATOMS: atom_id res chain seq x y z
N MET A 1 8.77 36.86 26.18
CA MET A 1 7.80 36.87 25.05
C MET A 1 7.61 35.44 24.59
N ALA A 2 6.38 35.03 24.29
CA ALA A 2 6.11 33.70 23.74
C ALA A 2 6.56 33.67 22.27
N LEU A 3 7.25 32.60 21.88
CA LEU A 3 7.71 32.39 20.51
C LEU A 3 6.54 32.45 19.52
N ARG A 4 6.66 33.23 18.45
CA ARG A 4 5.59 33.37 17.43
C ARG A 4 5.87 32.57 16.16
N ALA A 5 7.15 32.34 15.85
CA ALA A 5 7.56 31.55 14.71
C ALA A 5 8.83 30.74 14.95
N ALA A 6 9.05 29.71 14.13
CA ALA A 6 10.30 28.97 14.09
C ALA A 6 10.70 28.61 12.65
N ILE A 7 12.00 28.68 12.36
CA ILE A 7 12.65 28.35 11.10
C ILE A 7 13.46 27.08 11.32
N PHE A 8 13.20 26.05 10.51
CA PHE A 8 13.92 24.78 10.52
C PHE A 8 14.68 24.57 9.21
N ASP A 9 15.78 23.83 9.28
CA ASP A 9 16.39 23.20 8.12
C ASP A 9 15.78 21.83 7.83
N VAL A 10 15.66 21.46 6.55
CA VAL A 10 15.35 20.06 6.18
C VAL A 10 16.57 19.20 6.49
N GLY A 11 17.76 19.62 6.05
CA GLY A 11 19.01 18.86 6.20
C GLY A 11 19.42 18.76 7.66
N GLY A 12 19.95 17.62 8.10
CA GLY A 12 20.59 17.37 9.41
C GLY A 12 19.71 17.53 10.67
N VAL A 13 18.70 18.39 10.60
CA VAL A 13 17.71 18.77 11.60
C VAL A 13 16.45 17.93 11.43
N LEU A 14 15.73 18.03 10.31
CA LEU A 14 14.49 17.22 10.14
C LEU A 14 14.74 15.88 9.45
N VAL A 15 15.93 15.68 8.87
CA VAL A 15 16.37 14.41 8.30
C VAL A 15 17.70 13.97 8.90
N SER A 16 17.78 12.70 9.28
CA SER A 16 19.01 12.02 9.63
C SER A 16 19.85 11.85 8.36
N GLN A 17 21.05 12.42 8.33
CA GLN A 17 21.98 12.23 7.21
C GLN A 17 22.42 10.75 7.15
N PRO A 18 22.15 9.99 6.08
CA PRO A 18 22.81 8.71 5.88
C PRO A 18 24.28 8.94 5.51
N GLY A 19 25.21 8.35 6.26
CA GLY A 19 26.65 8.54 6.11
C GLY A 19 27.23 7.86 4.87
N GLY A 20 27.15 8.50 3.70
CA GLY A 20 27.66 7.91 2.47
C GLY A 20 28.03 8.84 1.33
N LEU A 21 27.94 10.17 1.47
CA LEU A 21 28.42 11.08 0.43
C LEU A 21 29.78 11.67 0.82
N PRO A 22 30.77 11.71 -0.09
CA PRO A 22 32.11 12.20 0.21
C PRO A 22 32.05 13.66 0.70
N PRO A 23 32.64 14.03 1.85
CA PRO A 23 32.65 15.41 2.35
C PRO A 23 33.18 16.43 1.34
N ASP A 24 34.11 15.98 0.51
CA ASP A 24 34.75 16.66 -0.61
C ASP A 24 33.80 17.03 -1.77
N LEU A 25 32.59 16.41 -1.84
CA LEU A 25 31.60 16.72 -2.87
C LEU A 25 30.79 18.00 -2.58
N PHE A 26 30.65 18.41 -1.32
CA PHE A 26 29.67 19.44 -0.92
C PHE A 26 30.24 20.85 -0.82
N GLY A 27 31.57 21.00 -0.85
CA GLY A 27 32.22 22.25 -0.53
C GLY A 27 32.08 22.63 0.96
N PRO A 28 32.70 23.74 1.38
CA PRO A 28 32.67 24.20 2.77
C PRO A 28 31.27 24.65 3.18
N ARG A 29 30.68 24.03 4.21
CA ARG A 29 29.31 24.36 4.69
C ARG A 29 29.21 25.71 5.41
N ASP A 30 30.33 26.25 5.86
CA ASP A 30 30.41 27.50 6.63
C ASP A 30 30.43 28.77 5.77
N ALA A 31 30.53 28.63 4.45
CA ALA A 31 30.56 29.76 3.53
C ALA A 31 29.77 29.49 2.24
N ASP A 32 29.25 30.55 1.64
CA ASP A 32 28.75 30.52 0.27
C ASP A 32 29.89 30.83 -0.71
N THR A 33 30.20 29.89 -1.62
CA THR A 33 31.40 29.98 -2.49
C THR A 33 31.06 29.62 -3.93
N ASP A 34 32.04 29.73 -4.83
CA ASP A 34 31.92 29.28 -6.23
C ASP A 34 32.07 27.76 -6.42
N HIS A 35 32.07 26.99 -5.34
CA HIS A 35 32.08 25.53 -5.40
C HIS A 35 30.90 25.01 -6.27
N PRO A 36 31.10 24.02 -7.14
CA PRO A 36 30.05 23.52 -8.04
C PRO A 36 28.76 23.10 -7.31
N TRP A 37 28.88 22.49 -6.13
CA TRP A 37 27.73 22.13 -5.30
C TRP A 37 26.96 23.34 -4.76
N HIS A 38 27.66 24.41 -4.37
CA HIS A 38 27.00 25.63 -3.92
C HIS A 38 26.27 26.33 -5.06
N ARG A 39 26.85 26.32 -6.27
CA ARG A 39 26.18 26.80 -7.48
C ARG A 39 24.91 26.00 -7.78
N LEU A 40 24.93 24.68 -7.59
CA LEU A 40 23.76 23.81 -7.69
C LEU A 40 22.69 24.16 -6.65
N GLU A 41 23.06 24.35 -5.38
CA GLU A 41 22.13 24.77 -4.31
C GLU A 41 21.53 26.16 -4.57
N ARG A 42 22.23 27.06 -5.26
CA ARG A 42 21.68 28.34 -5.73
C ARG A 42 20.88 28.22 -7.02
N GLY A 43 20.84 27.06 -7.68
CA GLY A 43 20.19 26.89 -8.98
C GLY A 43 20.94 27.56 -10.15
N ALA A 44 22.22 27.91 -9.96
CA ALA A 44 23.11 28.48 -10.96
C ALA A 44 23.91 27.43 -11.76
N LEU A 45 23.68 26.15 -11.48
CA LEU A 45 24.22 24.98 -12.19
C LEU A 45 23.13 23.88 -12.14
N ALA A 46 22.96 23.10 -13.20
CA ALA A 46 22.10 21.93 -13.18
C ALA A 46 22.88 20.69 -12.73
N LEU A 47 22.19 19.70 -12.15
CA LEU A 47 22.82 18.46 -11.67
C LEU A 47 23.55 17.71 -12.80
N ALA A 48 23.02 17.77 -14.04
CA ALA A 48 23.63 17.17 -15.22
C ALA A 48 24.97 17.81 -15.63
N ASP A 49 25.22 19.06 -15.21
CA ASP A 49 26.40 19.84 -15.56
C ASP A 49 27.49 19.80 -14.47
N LEU A 50 27.25 19.04 -13.39
CA LEU A 50 28.27 18.83 -12.37
C LEU A 50 29.42 17.99 -12.96
N PRO A 51 30.69 18.42 -12.77
CA PRO A 51 31.83 17.58 -13.13
C PRO A 51 31.78 16.32 -12.26
N VAL A 52 31.46 15.18 -12.89
CA VAL A 52 31.35 13.89 -12.20
C VAL A 52 32.72 13.54 -11.59
N PRO A 53 32.83 13.32 -10.27
CA PRO A 53 34.06 12.78 -9.69
C PRO A 53 34.25 11.35 -10.21
N ALA A 54 35.43 11.05 -10.73
CA ALA A 54 35.81 9.68 -11.08
C ALA A 54 35.74 8.80 -9.82
N GLY A 55 34.66 8.02 -9.66
CA GLY A 55 34.47 7.14 -8.50
C GLY A 55 33.02 6.97 -8.01
N LEU A 56 32.09 7.88 -8.35
CA LEU A 56 30.66 7.68 -8.08
C LEU A 56 30.03 6.86 -9.20
N GLY A 57 30.35 5.56 -9.24
CA GLY A 57 29.62 4.59 -10.06
C GLY A 57 28.12 4.65 -9.72
N GLY A 58 27.26 4.56 -10.74
CA GLY A 58 25.81 4.76 -10.67
C GLY A 58 25.03 3.81 -9.76
N GLY A 59 25.33 3.82 -8.45
CA GLY A 59 24.52 3.24 -7.40
C GLY A 59 23.44 4.22 -6.93
N PRO A 60 22.38 3.71 -6.28
CA PRO A 60 21.30 4.55 -5.76
C PRO A 60 21.81 5.49 -4.65
N MET A 61 21.32 6.73 -4.66
CA MET A 61 21.54 7.68 -3.55
C MET A 61 21.06 7.07 -2.23
N PRO A 62 21.79 7.23 -1.12
CA PRO A 62 21.36 6.69 0.16
C PRO A 62 20.02 7.32 0.61
N PRO A 63 19.13 6.54 1.23
CA PRO A 63 17.78 7.01 1.56
C PRO A 63 17.82 8.02 2.70
N TYR A 64 17.18 9.17 2.49
CA TYR A 64 16.92 10.14 3.55
C TYR A 64 16.00 9.49 4.60
N ARG A 65 16.38 9.56 5.87
CA ARG A 65 15.53 9.12 6.99
C ARG A 65 15.10 10.34 7.78
N LEU A 66 13.85 10.40 8.24
CA LEU A 66 13.41 11.48 9.11
C LEU A 66 14.14 11.41 10.47
N ALA A 67 14.34 12.56 11.08
CA ALA A 67 14.69 12.66 12.50
C ALA A 67 13.39 12.78 13.29
N ASP A 68 12.82 11.64 13.67
CA ASP A 68 11.47 11.53 14.24
C ASP A 68 11.26 12.43 15.48
N ASP A 69 12.32 12.59 16.29
CA ASP A 69 12.36 13.48 17.45
C ASP A 69 12.16 14.95 17.07
N LEU A 70 12.88 15.43 16.06
CA LEU A 70 12.85 16.83 15.62
C LEU A 70 11.61 17.16 14.80
N VAL A 71 11.11 16.19 14.03
CA VAL A 71 9.81 16.28 13.35
C VAL A 71 8.67 16.39 14.37
N ALA A 72 8.68 15.55 15.41
CA ALA A 72 7.68 15.61 16.48
C ALA A 72 7.71 16.95 17.25
N VAL A 73 8.88 17.57 17.38
CA VAL A 73 9.01 18.92 17.96
C VAL A 73 8.39 19.98 17.06
N ALA A 74 8.69 19.96 15.75
CA ALA A 74 8.09 20.89 14.80
C ALA A 74 6.56 20.80 14.85
N GLU A 75 5.98 19.60 14.84
CA GLU A 75 4.53 19.40 14.95
C GLU A 75 3.95 19.95 16.26
N GLN A 76 4.63 19.77 17.39
CA GLN A 76 4.20 20.32 18.67
C GLN A 76 4.18 21.85 18.65
N LEU A 77 5.20 22.48 18.06
CA LEU A 77 5.23 23.93 17.89
C LEU A 77 4.07 24.42 17.01
N ALA A 78 3.84 23.76 15.87
CA ALA A 78 2.70 24.08 14.99
C ALA A 78 1.35 23.96 15.72
N ALA A 79 1.16 22.87 16.47
CA ALA A 79 -0.06 22.64 17.26
C ALA A 79 -0.25 23.68 18.38
N ALA A 80 0.85 24.22 18.93
CA ALA A 80 0.83 25.32 19.88
C ALA A 80 0.60 26.71 19.22
N GLY A 81 0.39 26.75 17.90
CA GLY A 81 0.12 27.99 17.16
C GLY A 81 1.38 28.74 16.71
N VAL A 82 2.57 28.15 16.83
CA VAL A 82 3.81 28.74 16.33
C VAL A 82 3.85 28.58 14.81
N ARG A 83 4.07 29.68 14.07
CA ARG A 83 4.18 29.63 12.60
C ARG A 83 5.54 29.05 12.20
N LEU A 84 5.53 28.01 11.39
CA LEU A 84 6.77 27.37 10.98
C LEU A 84 7.19 27.76 9.56
N ALA A 85 8.49 27.91 9.38
CA ALA A 85 9.14 27.99 8.08
C ALA A 85 10.21 26.93 7.92
N LEU A 86 10.34 26.46 6.69
CA LEU A 86 11.46 25.64 6.24
C LEU A 86 12.40 26.52 5.43
N CYS A 87 13.67 26.62 5.84
CA CYS A 87 14.70 27.39 5.14
C CYS A 87 15.89 26.48 4.84
N THR A 88 15.97 25.99 3.61
CA THR A 88 16.84 24.86 3.26
C THR A 88 17.74 25.16 2.06
N ASN A 89 18.99 24.70 2.17
CA ASN A 89 19.91 24.62 1.03
C ASN A 89 19.49 23.42 0.19
N SER A 90 18.81 23.66 -0.93
CA SER A 90 18.16 22.62 -1.72
C SER A 90 18.57 22.67 -3.17
N VAL A 91 18.86 21.49 -3.72
CA VAL A 91 19.04 21.23 -5.14
C VAL A 91 17.67 21.08 -5.81
N ARG A 92 17.45 21.75 -6.95
CA ARG A 92 16.15 21.77 -7.64
C ARG A 92 15.68 20.36 -8.03
N GLU A 93 16.59 19.55 -8.53
CA GLU A 93 16.36 18.19 -9.03
C GLU A 93 16.05 17.18 -7.92
N PHE A 94 16.41 17.49 -6.67
CA PHE A 94 16.11 16.65 -5.50
C PHE A 94 14.81 17.03 -4.79
N ALA A 95 14.07 18.03 -5.28
CA ALA A 95 12.82 18.48 -4.68
C ALA A 95 11.83 17.32 -4.46
N THR A 96 11.63 16.48 -5.47
CA THR A 96 10.70 15.35 -5.42
C THR A 96 11.07 14.32 -4.36
N LEU A 97 12.35 14.20 -4.02
CA LEU A 97 12.85 13.17 -3.12
C LEU A 97 12.54 13.52 -1.67
N TRP A 98 12.87 14.72 -1.21
CA TRP A 98 12.56 15.12 0.16
C TRP A 98 11.08 15.47 0.35
N GLN A 99 10.40 16.00 -0.69
CA GLN A 99 8.95 16.25 -0.64
C GLN A 99 8.12 14.99 -0.36
N ARG A 100 8.64 13.79 -0.69
CA ARG A 100 7.97 12.50 -0.41
C ARG A 100 8.14 12.03 1.03
N LEU A 101 9.13 12.54 1.76
CA LEU A 101 9.44 12.07 3.11
C LEU A 101 8.40 12.52 4.13
N TYR A 102 7.81 13.70 3.92
CA TYR A 102 6.95 14.34 4.90
C TYR A 102 6.01 15.35 4.22
N ALA A 103 4.83 15.59 4.79
CA ALA A 103 3.87 16.57 4.28
C ALA A 103 4.27 18.00 4.69
N TRP A 104 5.37 18.51 4.13
CA TRP A 104 6.00 19.76 4.58
C TRP A 104 5.05 20.95 4.55
N GLU A 105 4.27 21.12 3.48
CA GLU A 105 3.35 22.25 3.31
C GLU A 105 2.18 22.25 4.32
N GLU A 106 1.93 21.13 5.01
CA GLU A 106 0.88 21.04 6.03
C GLU A 106 1.36 21.49 7.42
N THR A 107 2.66 21.38 7.68
CA THR A 107 3.26 21.76 8.98
C THR A 107 3.99 23.10 8.88
N PHE A 108 4.60 23.38 7.73
CA PHE A 108 5.37 24.60 7.46
C PHE A 108 4.55 25.55 6.61
N SER A 109 4.12 26.64 7.24
CA SER A 109 3.37 27.73 6.59
C SER A 109 4.18 28.47 5.51
N VAL A 110 5.50 28.32 5.53
CA VAL A 110 6.44 28.94 4.61
C VAL A 110 7.51 27.92 4.24
N ILE A 111 7.78 27.75 2.96
CA ILE A 111 8.93 26.96 2.47
C ILE A 111 9.79 27.87 1.60
N VAL A 112 11.08 27.95 1.95
CA VAL A 112 12.10 28.72 1.27
C VAL A 112 13.22 27.78 0.87
N ARG A 113 13.41 27.64 -0.46
CA ARG A 113 14.45 26.82 -1.07
C ARG A 113 15.50 27.73 -1.69
N SER A 114 16.76 27.46 -1.38
CA SER A 114 17.87 28.27 -1.90
C SER A 114 17.90 28.37 -3.42
N CYS A 115 17.56 27.29 -4.13
CA CYS A 115 17.59 27.24 -5.59
C CYS A 115 16.51 28.09 -6.27
N ASP A 116 15.40 28.36 -5.58
CA ASP A 116 14.36 29.26 -6.10
C ASP A 116 14.72 30.73 -5.91
N LEU A 117 15.51 31.02 -4.87
CA LEU A 117 15.94 32.39 -4.55
C LEU A 117 17.26 32.79 -5.20
N GLY A 118 18.03 31.84 -5.71
CA GLY A 118 19.39 32.12 -6.18
C GLY A 118 20.39 32.33 -5.04
N ARG A 119 20.01 32.04 -3.80
CA ARG A 119 20.74 32.39 -2.56
C ARG A 119 20.71 31.21 -1.61
N ARG A 120 21.84 30.82 -1.03
CA ARG A 120 21.92 29.73 -0.05
C ARG A 120 22.35 30.24 1.32
N LYS A 121 21.94 29.54 2.38
CA LYS A 121 22.52 29.76 3.71
C LYS A 121 24.05 29.50 3.63
N PRO A 122 24.89 30.33 4.27
CA PRO A 122 24.54 31.32 5.29
C PRO A 122 24.26 32.76 4.79
N ASP A 123 23.99 33.01 3.50
CA ASP A 123 23.67 34.37 3.02
C ASP A 123 22.48 34.97 3.81
N PRO A 124 22.60 36.17 4.43
CA PRO A 124 21.55 36.75 5.27
C PRO A 124 20.23 37.00 4.52
N GLU A 125 20.26 37.21 3.21
CA GLU A 125 19.07 37.54 2.42
C GLU A 125 18.05 36.39 2.39
N ILE A 126 18.49 35.13 2.49
CA ILE A 126 17.57 33.99 2.55
C ILE A 126 16.74 34.01 3.85
N PHE A 127 17.33 34.47 4.95
CA PHE A 127 16.65 34.58 6.24
C PHE A 127 15.73 35.80 6.27
N HIS A 128 16.14 36.93 5.68
CA HIS A 128 15.26 38.10 5.50
C HIS A 128 14.01 37.74 4.70
N GLU A 129 14.17 37.02 3.59
CA GLU A 129 13.03 36.57 2.77
C GLU A 129 12.14 35.59 3.53
N THR A 130 12.73 34.69 4.32
CA THR A 130 11.99 33.75 5.18
C THR A 130 11.16 34.49 6.23
N LEU A 131 11.75 35.46 6.93
CA LEU A 131 11.07 36.30 7.92
C LEU A 131 9.95 37.14 7.28
N ARG A 132 10.20 37.72 6.10
CA ARG A 132 9.19 38.47 5.35
C ARG A 132 7.97 37.61 5.00
N ARG A 133 8.19 36.35 4.58
CA ARG A 133 7.10 35.40 4.29
C ARG A 133 6.38 34.91 5.55
N LEU A 134 7.11 34.72 6.65
CA LEU A 134 6.52 34.38 7.95
C LEU A 134 5.68 35.53 8.50
N GLY A 135 6.04 36.78 8.20
CA GLY A 135 5.38 37.97 8.74
C GLY A 135 5.59 38.12 10.24
N THR A 136 6.72 37.63 10.76
CA THR A 136 7.11 37.72 12.18
C THR A 136 8.42 38.48 12.34
N PRO A 137 8.59 39.29 13.40
CA PRO A 137 9.87 39.90 13.74
C PRO A 137 10.94 38.85 14.07
N ALA A 138 12.22 39.21 13.88
CA ALA A 138 13.32 38.30 14.13
C ALA A 138 13.43 37.90 15.61
N GLU A 139 13.22 38.86 16.52
CA GLU A 139 13.27 38.66 17.98
C GLU A 139 12.19 37.68 18.51
N ASP A 140 11.10 37.53 17.75
CA ASP A 140 9.98 36.61 18.05
C ASP A 140 10.12 35.25 17.34
N THR A 141 11.21 35.04 16.61
CA THR A 141 11.42 33.89 15.73
C THR A 141 12.65 33.07 16.15
N LEU A 142 12.46 31.74 16.25
CA LEU A 142 13.51 30.78 16.56
C LEU A 142 14.12 30.23 15.28
N LEU A 143 15.44 30.10 15.20
CA LEU A 143 16.15 29.35 14.16
C LEU A 143 16.72 28.06 14.76
N VAL A 144 16.44 26.93 14.12
CA VAL A 144 17.03 25.62 14.44
C VAL A 144 17.80 25.12 13.22
N ASP A 145 19.12 24.99 13.34
CA ASP A 145 20.01 24.61 12.25
C ASP A 145 21.19 23.79 12.81
N ASP A 146 21.74 22.87 12.02
CA ASP A 146 22.88 22.03 12.40
C ASP A 146 24.24 22.61 11.97
N VAL A 147 24.23 23.72 11.22
CA VAL A 147 25.44 24.39 10.73
C VAL A 147 25.75 25.64 11.58
N PRO A 148 26.93 25.73 12.23
CA PRO A 148 27.32 26.86 13.07
C PRO A 148 27.25 28.23 12.37
N ALA A 149 27.61 28.30 11.09
CA ALA A 149 27.59 29.55 10.31
C ALA A 149 26.17 30.10 10.11
N ASN A 150 25.19 29.21 9.88
CA ASN A 150 23.77 29.58 9.73
C ASN A 150 23.24 30.16 11.05
N VAL A 151 23.54 29.50 12.17
CA VAL A 151 23.17 29.96 13.52
C VAL A 151 23.81 31.32 13.83
N ALA A 152 25.08 31.52 13.48
CA ALA A 152 25.78 32.78 13.70
C ALA A 152 25.14 33.94 12.91
N VAL A 153 24.76 33.71 11.65
CA VAL A 153 24.02 34.70 10.84
C VAL A 153 22.66 34.98 11.46
N GLY A 154 21.91 33.95 11.85
CA GLY A 154 20.61 34.14 12.47
C GLY A 154 20.67 35.03 13.70
N ARG A 155 21.65 34.81 14.59
CA ARG A 155 21.87 35.66 15.77
C ARG A 155 22.18 37.11 15.42
N ARG A 156 22.97 37.37 14.37
CA ARG A 156 23.25 38.75 13.90
C ARG A 156 22.00 39.46 13.38
N LEU A 157 21.04 38.71 12.84
CA LEU A 157 19.74 39.22 12.38
C LEU A 157 18.73 39.42 13.52
N GLY A 158 19.09 39.10 14.77
CA GLY A 158 18.20 39.20 15.93
C GLY A 158 17.34 37.97 16.19
N LEU A 159 17.53 36.87 15.44
CA LEU A 159 16.86 35.59 15.71
C LEU A 159 17.38 34.98 17.02
N ARG A 160 16.49 34.37 17.79
CA ARG A 160 16.91 33.34 18.75
C ARG A 160 17.37 32.14 17.95
N ALA A 161 18.58 31.63 18.14
CA ALA A 161 19.09 30.53 17.31
C ALA A 161 19.77 29.43 18.14
N ILE A 162 19.36 28.18 17.86
CA ILE A 162 19.83 26.95 18.49
C ILE A 162 20.63 26.17 17.46
N LEU A 163 21.86 25.79 17.83
CA LEU A 163 22.69 24.88 17.06
C LEU A 163 22.39 23.45 17.46
N LEU A 164 22.01 22.62 16.49
CA LEU A 164 21.80 21.19 16.72
C LEU A 164 23.15 20.50 16.91
N GLY A 165 23.54 20.26 18.16
CA GLY A 165 24.77 19.55 18.53
C GLY A 165 24.64 18.03 18.53
N GLN A 166 25.65 17.33 19.06
CA GLN A 166 25.62 15.86 19.21
C GLN A 166 24.55 15.37 20.20
N ASP A 167 24.20 16.19 21.20
CA ASP A 167 23.13 15.90 22.16
C ASP A 167 21.79 16.44 21.65
N ARG A 168 21.04 15.58 20.96
CA ARG A 168 19.72 15.91 20.39
C ARG A 168 18.67 16.13 21.47
N ASP A 169 18.73 15.39 22.58
CA ASP A 169 17.74 15.49 23.65
C ASP A 169 17.81 16.84 24.37
N ALA A 170 19.03 17.37 24.53
CA ALA A 170 19.24 18.72 25.06
C ALA A 170 18.69 19.79 24.11
N ALA A 171 18.95 19.67 22.80
CA ALA A 171 18.46 20.63 21.80
C ALA A 171 16.92 20.63 21.72
N VAL A 172 16.29 19.45 21.72
CA VAL A 172 14.83 19.30 21.77
C VAL A 172 14.25 19.99 23.01
N ALA A 173 14.86 19.77 24.18
CA ALA A 173 14.40 20.41 25.41
C ALA A 173 14.52 21.94 25.35
N GLU A 174 15.59 22.46 24.75
CA GLU A 174 15.79 23.91 24.57
C GLU A 174 14.75 24.52 23.61
N ILE A 175 14.43 23.83 22.51
CA ILE A 175 13.41 24.26 21.53
C ILE A 175 12.02 24.36 22.20
N LEU A 176 11.62 23.31 22.92
CA LEU A 176 10.30 23.30 23.59
C LEU A 176 10.23 24.37 24.69
N ALA A 177 11.30 24.53 25.48
CA ALA A 177 11.38 25.57 26.49
C ALA A 177 11.31 26.98 25.87
N ALA A 178 11.88 27.18 24.68
CA ALA A 178 11.80 28.46 23.97
C ALA A 178 10.37 28.85 23.59
N ALA A 179 9.51 27.87 23.36
CA ALA A 179 8.09 28.05 23.07
C ALA A 179 7.19 28.05 24.32
N GLY A 180 7.76 27.95 25.53
CA GLY A 180 6.98 27.86 26.77
C GLY A 180 6.26 26.51 26.94
N LEU A 181 6.68 25.48 26.22
CA LEU A 181 6.16 24.12 26.32
C LEU A 181 7.00 23.32 27.33
N GLY A 182 6.36 22.64 28.27
CA GLY A 182 7.05 21.72 29.18
C GLY A 182 7.54 20.47 28.42
N ARG A 183 8.40 19.66 29.07
CA ARG A 183 8.66 18.26 28.64
C ARG A 183 7.38 17.43 28.80
N SER A 184 6.35 17.68 28.00
CA SER A 184 5.34 16.66 27.75
C SER A 184 6.04 15.59 26.92
N ALA A 185 6.16 14.38 27.48
CA ALA A 185 6.56 13.23 26.67
C ALA A 185 5.72 13.27 25.39
N PRO A 186 6.32 13.29 24.19
CA PRO A 186 5.54 13.29 22.98
C PRO A 186 4.56 12.13 23.12
N ARG A 187 3.28 12.37 22.84
CA ARG A 187 2.44 11.23 22.43
C ARG A 187 3.25 10.65 21.28
N ARG A 188 3.94 9.53 21.52
CA ARG A 188 4.54 8.72 20.48
C ARG A 188 3.35 8.36 19.62
N ILE A 189 3.10 9.15 18.57
CA ILE A 189 2.45 8.65 17.39
C ILE A 189 3.46 7.59 16.95
N PRO A 190 3.17 6.29 17.15
CA PRO A 190 4.10 5.27 16.70
C PRO A 190 4.40 5.58 15.23
N PRO A 191 5.67 5.45 14.80
CA PRO A 191 5.99 5.63 13.39
C PRO A 191 4.98 4.81 12.60
N PRO A 192 4.45 5.37 11.50
CA PRO A 192 3.43 4.65 10.75
C PRO A 192 3.97 3.25 10.46
N SER A 193 3.16 2.22 10.77
CA SER A 193 3.50 0.80 10.54
C SER A 193 4.01 0.57 9.12
N HIS A 194 3.58 1.44 8.20
CA HIS A 194 3.97 1.49 6.81
C HIS A 194 4.35 2.94 6.41
N PRO A 195 5.48 3.21 5.72
CA PRO A 195 5.97 4.56 5.40
C PRO A 195 4.99 5.41 4.58
N LEU A 196 4.06 4.78 3.85
CA LEU A 196 3.03 5.45 3.05
C LEU A 196 1.67 5.59 3.77
N ARG A 197 1.56 5.17 5.04
CA ARG A 197 0.33 5.35 5.82
C ARG A 197 0.05 6.85 5.99
N PRO A 198 -1.12 7.34 5.55
CA PRO A 198 -1.44 8.75 5.66
C PRO A 198 -1.69 9.13 7.13
N ARG A 199 -1.43 10.40 7.46
CA ARG A 199 -1.71 10.95 8.79
C ARG A 199 -3.19 11.28 8.92
N PRO A 200 -3.91 10.67 9.86
CA PRO A 200 -5.33 10.95 10.05
C PRO A 200 -5.57 12.39 10.52
N ARG A 201 -6.60 13.06 9.99
CA ARG A 201 -7.03 14.41 10.43
C ARG A 201 -8.35 14.40 11.19
N GLY A 202 -9.00 13.24 11.24
CA GLY A 202 -10.23 13.03 11.99
C GLY A 202 -10.59 11.55 12.04
N ARG A 203 -11.71 11.25 12.70
CA ARG A 203 -12.13 9.87 12.96
C ARG A 203 -12.26 9.02 11.69
N ALA A 204 -12.87 9.56 10.63
CA ALA A 204 -13.02 8.82 9.37
C ALA A 204 -11.66 8.45 8.74
N ASP A 205 -10.68 9.36 8.79
CA ASP A 205 -9.32 9.07 8.31
C ASP A 205 -8.64 8.00 9.18
N GLU A 206 -8.84 8.04 10.51
CA GLU A 206 -8.28 7.06 11.44
C GLU A 206 -8.82 5.66 11.14
N LEU A 207 -10.12 5.56 10.91
CA LEU A 207 -10.82 4.31 10.60
C LEU A 207 -10.35 3.74 9.27
N LEU A 208 -10.26 4.58 8.21
CA LEU A 208 -9.78 4.11 6.90
C LEU A 208 -8.29 3.72 6.96
N ALA A 209 -7.44 4.55 7.56
CA ALA A 209 -6.02 4.24 7.73
C ALA A 209 -5.79 3.00 8.60
N GLY A 210 -6.62 2.80 9.63
CA GLY A 210 -6.62 1.59 10.45
C GLY A 210 -7.02 0.35 9.66
N ALA A 211 -8.03 0.45 8.78
CA ALA A 211 -8.44 -0.66 7.93
C ALA A 211 -7.39 -1.04 6.88
N LEU A 212 -6.64 -0.06 6.35
CA LEU A 212 -5.63 -0.28 5.30
C LEU A 212 -4.25 -0.69 5.84
N PHE A 213 -3.88 -0.23 7.05
CA PHE A 213 -2.51 -0.38 7.59
C PHE A 213 -2.48 -0.98 9.00
N GLY A 214 -3.60 -1.53 9.47
CA GLY A 214 -3.73 -2.14 10.79
C GLY A 214 -3.20 -3.58 10.89
N GLY A 215 -2.71 -4.15 9.79
CA GLY A 215 -2.18 -5.51 9.71
C GLY A 215 -3.18 -6.55 10.23
N ALA A 216 -2.80 -7.22 11.32
CA ALA A 216 -3.57 -8.29 11.96
C ALA A 216 -4.86 -7.85 12.67
N ALA A 217 -5.11 -6.54 12.82
CA ALA A 217 -6.31 -6.04 13.48
C ALA A 217 -7.57 -6.32 12.64
N GLU A 218 -8.67 -6.72 13.30
CA GLU A 218 -9.95 -6.91 12.61
C GLU A 218 -10.53 -5.55 12.17
N PRO A 219 -10.61 -5.25 10.86
CA PRO A 219 -10.90 -3.89 10.41
C PRO A 219 -12.40 -3.58 10.36
N PHE A 220 -13.27 -4.60 10.43
CA PHE A 220 -14.66 -4.46 10.03
C PHE A 220 -15.50 -3.58 10.95
N ALA A 221 -15.29 -3.62 12.26
CA ALA A 221 -15.98 -2.71 13.19
C ALA A 221 -15.68 -1.24 12.84
N GLY A 222 -14.42 -0.93 12.52
CA GLY A 222 -14.03 0.40 12.07
C GLY A 222 -14.59 0.75 10.69
N LEU A 223 -14.66 -0.20 9.77
CA LEU A 223 -15.29 -0.02 8.45
C LEU A 223 -16.81 0.20 8.54
N HIS A 224 -17.50 -0.38 9.52
CA HIS A 224 -18.91 -0.10 9.80
C HIS A 224 -19.10 1.35 10.25
N GLU A 225 -18.29 1.80 11.20
CA GLU A 225 -18.31 3.19 11.67
C GLU A 225 -17.96 4.16 10.53
N LEU A 226 -16.94 3.85 9.72
CA LEU A 226 -16.56 4.65 8.55
C LEU A 226 -17.71 4.76 7.56
N ARG A 227 -18.39 3.65 7.25
CA ARG A 227 -19.54 3.65 6.34
C ARG A 227 -20.66 4.58 6.82
N ALA A 228 -20.91 4.60 8.12
CA ALA A 228 -21.92 5.47 8.73
C ALA A 228 -21.52 6.96 8.69
N LEU A 229 -20.24 7.26 8.89
CA LEU A 229 -19.71 8.64 8.87
C LEU A 229 -19.53 9.20 7.45
N SER A 230 -18.98 8.38 6.55
CA SER A 230 -18.55 8.77 5.20
C SER A 230 -18.53 7.53 4.29
N PRO A 231 -19.68 7.13 3.70
CA PRO A 231 -19.79 5.88 2.91
C PRO A 231 -18.86 5.86 1.68
N VAL A 232 -18.55 7.03 1.14
CA VAL A 232 -17.49 7.27 0.16
C VAL A 232 -16.50 8.25 0.78
N HIS A 233 -15.30 7.78 1.14
CA HIS A 233 -14.35 8.57 1.91
C HIS A 233 -13.04 8.79 1.14
N ARG A 234 -12.53 10.02 1.14
CA ARG A 234 -11.24 10.36 0.54
C ARG A 234 -10.13 10.06 1.53
N LEU A 235 -9.12 9.30 1.11
CA LEU A 235 -7.93 9.04 1.92
C LEU A 235 -7.18 10.36 2.19
N ALA A 236 -6.86 10.63 3.45
CA ALA A 236 -6.26 11.90 3.90
C ALA A 236 -5.05 12.32 3.06
N GLY A 237 -5.12 13.51 2.46
CA GLY A 237 -4.05 14.08 1.64
C GLY A 237 -3.84 13.42 0.26
N ARG A 238 -4.64 12.42 -0.12
CA ARG A 238 -4.45 11.64 -1.35
C ARG A 238 -5.62 11.79 -2.32
N PRO A 239 -5.43 11.69 -3.65
CA PRO A 239 -6.53 11.73 -4.62
C PRO A 239 -7.23 10.36 -4.76
N CYS A 240 -7.37 9.63 -3.65
CA CYS A 240 -7.91 8.27 -3.60
C CYS A 240 -9.21 8.25 -2.79
N TRP A 241 -10.28 7.70 -3.34
CA TRP A 241 -11.60 7.62 -2.71
C TRP A 241 -12.01 6.17 -2.50
N TYR A 242 -12.61 5.86 -1.36
CA TYR A 242 -12.98 4.51 -0.93
C TYR A 242 -14.47 4.42 -0.69
N ALA A 243 -15.16 3.61 -1.49
CA ALA A 243 -16.56 3.25 -1.29
C ALA A 243 -16.65 2.00 -0.40
N THR A 244 -17.41 2.12 0.70
CA THR A 244 -17.59 1.04 1.70
C THR A 244 -18.97 0.38 1.64
N GLY A 245 -19.92 0.99 0.93
CA GLY A 245 -21.25 0.46 0.67
C GLY A 245 -21.29 -0.48 -0.54
N TYR A 246 -22.21 -1.44 -0.51
CA TYR A 246 -22.36 -2.46 -1.56
C TYR A 246 -22.84 -1.85 -2.88
N ALA A 247 -23.88 -1.00 -2.83
CA ALA A 247 -24.48 -0.40 -4.03
C ALA A 247 -23.46 0.49 -4.77
N ASP A 248 -22.76 1.36 -4.06
CA ASP A 248 -21.71 2.22 -4.63
C ASP A 248 -20.55 1.40 -5.18
N SER A 249 -20.15 0.32 -4.50
CA SER A 249 -19.11 -0.60 -4.98
C SER A 249 -19.52 -1.30 -6.28
N VAL A 250 -20.76 -1.78 -6.39
CA VAL A 250 -21.27 -2.38 -7.63
C VAL A 250 -21.30 -1.36 -8.76
N ARG A 251 -21.78 -0.15 -8.48
CA ARG A 251 -21.83 0.94 -9.47
C ARG A 251 -20.43 1.28 -9.97
N LEU A 252 -19.48 1.49 -9.06
CA LEU A 252 -18.07 1.77 -9.36
C LEU A 252 -17.48 0.69 -10.27
N LEU A 253 -17.70 -0.59 -9.96
CA LEU A 253 -17.11 -1.69 -10.73
C LEU A 253 -17.71 -1.89 -12.13
N ARG A 254 -18.86 -1.28 -12.42
CA ARG A 254 -19.61 -1.41 -13.67
C ARG A 254 -19.65 -0.14 -14.53
N ASP A 255 -19.32 1.03 -13.97
CA ASP A 255 -19.39 2.30 -14.69
C ASP A 255 -18.31 2.37 -15.80
N PRO A 256 -18.68 2.55 -17.08
CA PRO A 256 -17.72 2.58 -18.19
C PRO A 256 -16.81 3.81 -18.17
N ARG A 257 -17.12 4.85 -17.40
CA ARG A 257 -16.27 6.04 -17.21
C ARG A 257 -15.12 5.80 -16.24
N LEU A 258 -15.12 4.64 -15.58
CA LEU A 258 -14.11 4.21 -14.63
C LEU A 258 -13.17 3.19 -15.29
N VAL A 259 -11.98 3.67 -15.60
CA VAL A 259 -10.96 2.96 -16.39
C VAL A 259 -9.88 2.35 -15.48
N LYS A 260 -8.96 1.56 -16.05
CA LYS A 260 -7.89 0.85 -15.35
C LYS A 260 -6.51 1.43 -15.62
N GLY A 261 -6.01 1.31 -16.84
CA GLY A 261 -4.57 1.46 -17.10
C GLY A 261 -4.16 1.73 -18.54
N THR A 262 -5.06 1.57 -19.51
CA THR A 262 -4.76 1.85 -20.93
C THR A 262 -5.34 3.17 -21.41
N ALA A 263 -6.51 3.56 -20.91
CA ALA A 263 -7.13 4.86 -21.17
C ALA A 263 -6.64 5.97 -20.22
N ALA A 264 -6.00 5.58 -19.12
CA ALA A 264 -5.35 6.47 -18.16
C ALA A 264 -4.17 5.74 -17.49
N PRO A 265 -3.12 6.43 -17.00
CA PRO A 265 -2.04 5.77 -16.26
C PRO A 265 -2.60 4.98 -15.07
N LEU A 266 -2.11 3.74 -14.90
CA LEU A 266 -2.38 2.98 -13.69
C LEU A 266 -1.83 3.76 -12.49
N ARG A 267 -2.59 3.81 -11.40
CA ARG A 267 -2.21 4.57 -10.20
C ARG A 267 -2.24 3.69 -8.95
N ASP A 268 -1.30 3.94 -8.05
CA ASP A 268 -1.29 3.33 -6.73
C ASP A 268 -2.54 3.77 -5.94
N LEU A 269 -3.22 2.82 -5.31
CA LEU A 269 -4.50 3.11 -4.65
C LEU A 269 -4.35 3.77 -3.27
N ILE A 270 -3.14 3.83 -2.72
CA ILE A 270 -2.81 4.57 -1.50
C ILE A 270 -2.31 5.97 -1.87
N THR A 271 -1.27 6.08 -2.68
CA THR A 271 -0.64 7.39 -2.95
C THR A 271 -1.36 8.19 -4.03
N GLY A 272 -2.02 7.51 -4.96
CA GLY A 272 -2.60 8.11 -6.16
C GLY A 272 -1.59 8.40 -7.26
N ASP A 273 -0.32 8.06 -7.04
CA ASP A 273 0.75 8.31 -8.00
C ASP A 273 0.67 7.33 -9.18
N PRO A 274 1.06 7.74 -10.39
CA PRO A 274 1.21 6.82 -11.50
C PRO A 274 2.21 5.71 -11.16
N LEU A 275 1.83 4.46 -11.42
CA LEU A 275 2.74 3.33 -11.35
C LEU A 275 3.66 3.33 -12.58
N PRO A 276 4.91 2.87 -12.45
CA PRO A 276 5.82 2.74 -13.58
C PRO A 276 5.23 1.78 -14.63
N PRO A 277 5.52 2.02 -15.92
CA PRO A 277 5.13 1.07 -16.96
C PRO A 277 5.83 -0.29 -16.73
N PRO A 278 5.24 -1.40 -17.21
CA PRO A 278 5.91 -2.68 -17.16
C PRO A 278 7.25 -2.64 -17.91
N PRO A 279 8.23 -3.49 -17.53
CA PRO A 279 9.51 -3.56 -18.22
C PRO A 279 9.34 -3.89 -19.72
N PRO A 280 10.28 -3.46 -20.59
CA PRO A 280 10.24 -3.77 -22.01
C PRO A 280 10.05 -5.27 -22.27
N GLY A 281 9.12 -5.62 -23.16
CA GLY A 281 8.84 -7.01 -23.50
C GLY A 281 7.85 -7.75 -22.57
N LEU A 282 7.31 -7.08 -21.54
CA LEU A 282 6.18 -7.59 -20.76
C LEU A 282 4.88 -6.87 -21.17
N PRO A 283 4.01 -7.49 -21.99
CA PRO A 283 2.71 -6.90 -22.33
C PRO A 283 1.84 -6.65 -21.11
N VAL A 284 1.03 -5.58 -21.17
CA VAL A 284 0.08 -5.23 -20.10
C VAL A 284 -0.98 -6.34 -19.94
N PRO A 285 -1.08 -6.99 -18.76
CA PRO A 285 -2.05 -8.06 -18.54
C PRO A 285 -3.51 -7.59 -18.50
N LEU A 286 -4.44 -8.50 -18.77
CA LEU A 286 -5.88 -8.31 -18.84
C LEU A 286 -6.47 -7.41 -17.73
N PRO A 287 -6.13 -7.57 -16.44
CA PRO A 287 -6.76 -6.79 -15.37
C PRO A 287 -6.52 -5.29 -15.44
N PHE A 288 -5.55 -4.84 -16.24
CA PHE A 288 -5.17 -3.45 -16.42
C PHE A 288 -5.61 -2.86 -17.76
N LEU A 289 -6.25 -3.65 -18.62
CA LEU A 289 -6.76 -3.20 -19.91
C LEU A 289 -8.15 -2.58 -19.78
N ASP A 290 -8.45 -1.61 -20.64
CA ASP A 290 -9.77 -1.03 -20.83
C ASP A 290 -10.46 -1.57 -22.10
N PRO A 291 -11.81 -1.47 -22.21
CA PRO A 291 -12.51 -1.74 -23.46
C PRO A 291 -12.01 -0.84 -24.62
N PRO A 292 -12.03 -1.33 -25.87
CA PRO A 292 -12.49 -2.66 -26.31
C PRO A 292 -11.43 -3.76 -26.14
N ARG A 293 -10.14 -3.42 -25.99
CA ARG A 293 -9.04 -4.41 -25.91
C ARG A 293 -9.24 -5.40 -24.77
N HIS A 294 -9.72 -4.94 -23.62
CA HIS A 294 -10.09 -5.80 -22.49
C HIS A 294 -11.05 -6.92 -22.87
N ALA A 295 -12.11 -6.64 -23.63
CA ALA A 295 -13.13 -7.63 -23.98
C ALA A 295 -12.54 -8.73 -24.90
N VAL A 296 -11.74 -8.33 -25.88
CA VAL A 296 -11.04 -9.24 -26.79
C VAL A 296 -10.06 -10.14 -26.01
N THR A 297 -9.18 -9.53 -25.21
CA THR A 297 -8.21 -10.24 -24.36
C THR A 297 -8.91 -11.20 -23.41
N ARG A 298 -9.98 -10.75 -22.73
CA ARG A 298 -10.75 -11.57 -21.79
C ARG A 298 -11.33 -12.81 -22.45
N SER A 299 -11.92 -12.65 -23.64
CA SER A 299 -12.51 -13.75 -24.38
C SER A 299 -11.47 -14.79 -24.76
N ALA A 300 -10.33 -14.36 -25.29
CA ALA A 300 -9.22 -15.25 -25.68
C ALA A 300 -8.64 -16.00 -24.47
N VAL A 301 -8.35 -15.30 -23.37
CA VAL A 301 -7.81 -15.93 -22.14
C VAL A 301 -8.84 -16.90 -21.56
N LYS A 302 -10.12 -16.53 -21.49
CA LYS A 302 -11.20 -17.41 -21.02
C LYS A 302 -11.26 -18.71 -21.83
N GLN A 303 -11.16 -18.62 -23.16
CA GLN A 303 -11.17 -19.78 -24.03
C GLN A 303 -9.95 -20.68 -23.82
N ALA A 304 -8.77 -20.08 -23.61
CA ALA A 304 -7.54 -20.82 -23.36
C ALA A 304 -7.64 -21.66 -22.07
N ILE A 305 -8.09 -21.04 -20.97
CA ILE A 305 -8.15 -21.70 -19.66
C ILE A 305 -9.37 -22.61 -19.48
N GLY A 306 -10.49 -22.33 -20.16
CA GLY A 306 -11.72 -23.13 -20.06
C GLY A 306 -11.57 -24.56 -20.59
N ARG A 307 -10.51 -24.83 -21.37
CA ARG A 307 -10.18 -26.17 -21.88
C ARG A 307 -9.41 -27.03 -20.87
N ARG A 308 -8.94 -26.46 -19.75
CA ARG A 308 -8.01 -27.11 -18.82
C ARG A 308 -8.38 -26.87 -17.36
N PRO A 309 -9.58 -27.24 -16.90
CA PRO A 309 -9.93 -27.03 -15.50
C PRO A 309 -9.15 -27.95 -14.53
N GLY A 310 -8.41 -28.96 -15.03
CA GLY A 310 -7.79 -30.00 -14.22
C GLY A 310 -8.80 -31.03 -13.69
N PRO A 311 -8.38 -32.26 -13.32
CA PRO A 311 -9.26 -33.26 -12.72
C PRO A 311 -9.48 -33.01 -11.21
N ASP A 312 -10.72 -33.24 -10.72
CA ASP A 312 -11.03 -33.18 -9.27
C ASP A 312 -10.11 -34.10 -8.45
N ALA A 313 -9.81 -35.29 -8.98
CA ALA A 313 -8.95 -36.29 -8.33
C ALA A 313 -7.59 -35.72 -7.93
N GLY A 314 -7.03 -34.83 -8.74
CA GLY A 314 -5.76 -34.20 -8.47
C GLY A 314 -5.76 -33.23 -7.29
N LEU A 315 -6.87 -32.51 -7.09
CA LEU A 315 -7.06 -31.64 -5.94
C LEU A 315 -7.33 -32.47 -4.68
N ARG A 316 -8.13 -33.55 -4.80
CA ARG A 316 -8.40 -34.47 -3.67
C ARG A 316 -7.13 -35.13 -3.15
N GLU A 317 -6.27 -35.62 -4.06
CA GLU A 317 -4.98 -36.23 -3.71
C GLU A 317 -4.10 -35.30 -2.85
N VAL A 318 -4.00 -34.02 -3.25
CA VAL A 318 -3.21 -33.01 -2.53
C VAL A 318 -3.82 -32.70 -1.16
N ALA A 319 -5.16 -32.71 -1.04
CA ALA A 319 -5.85 -32.41 0.21
C ALA A 319 -5.80 -33.56 1.23
N ALA A 320 -5.84 -34.81 0.77
CA ALA A 320 -6.10 -35.99 1.60
C ALA A 320 -5.08 -36.16 2.74
N GLY A 321 -3.77 -36.06 2.44
CA GLY A 321 -2.71 -36.25 3.43
C GLY A 321 -2.76 -35.25 4.59
N PRO A 322 -2.66 -33.93 4.31
CA PRO A 322 -2.73 -32.91 5.36
C PRO A 322 -4.04 -32.92 6.15
N LEU A 323 -5.18 -33.23 5.51
CA LEU A 323 -6.48 -33.33 6.20
C LEU A 323 -6.54 -34.54 7.15
N ALA A 324 -6.00 -35.68 6.75
CA ALA A 324 -5.92 -36.86 7.63
C ALA A 324 -5.01 -36.60 8.86
N ASP A 325 -3.94 -35.82 8.68
CA ASP A 325 -3.02 -35.46 9.76
C ASP A 325 -3.68 -34.57 10.84
N LEU A 326 -4.73 -33.81 10.51
CA LEU A 326 -5.44 -32.96 11.49
C LEU A 326 -5.94 -33.74 12.71
N ARG A 327 -6.29 -35.02 12.56
CA ARG A 327 -6.74 -35.88 13.67
C ARG A 327 -5.57 -36.44 14.51
N ARG A 328 -4.36 -36.43 13.95
CA ARG A 328 -3.14 -36.94 14.59
C ARG A 328 -2.42 -35.85 15.40
N GLY A 329 -2.64 -34.58 15.05
CA GLY A 329 -2.09 -33.44 15.78
C GLY A 329 -2.23 -32.13 15.01
N PRO A 330 -1.62 -31.04 15.50
CA PRO A 330 -1.64 -29.75 14.83
C PRO A 330 -0.93 -29.79 13.46
N VAL A 331 -1.58 -29.24 12.43
CA VAL A 331 -1.06 -29.10 11.06
C VAL A 331 -0.97 -27.63 10.70
N GLU A 332 0.17 -27.20 10.16
CA GLU A 332 0.33 -25.89 9.52
C GLU A 332 -0.38 -25.90 8.16
N VAL A 333 -1.56 -25.31 8.10
CA VAL A 333 -2.51 -25.39 7.00
C VAL A 333 -2.08 -24.56 5.80
N VAL A 334 -1.43 -23.41 5.99
CA VAL A 334 -1.09 -22.51 4.87
C VAL A 334 -0.12 -23.20 3.92
N GLY A 335 1.02 -23.64 4.44
CA GLY A 335 2.11 -24.27 3.69
C GLY A 335 1.89 -25.74 3.38
N ARG A 336 1.22 -26.52 4.26
CA ARG A 336 1.03 -27.97 4.00
C ARG A 336 -0.23 -28.31 3.21
N LEU A 337 -1.23 -27.43 3.14
CA LEU A 337 -2.51 -27.72 2.49
C LEU A 337 -2.92 -26.64 1.48
N ALA A 338 -3.06 -25.39 1.93
CA ALA A 338 -3.64 -24.32 1.12
C ALA A 338 -2.78 -23.94 -0.10
N ALA A 339 -1.50 -23.67 0.12
CA ALA A 339 -0.55 -23.33 -0.93
C ALA A 339 -0.36 -24.48 -1.94
N PRO A 340 -0.15 -25.75 -1.51
CA PRO A 340 -0.12 -26.88 -2.43
C PRO A 340 -1.40 -27.05 -3.27
N LEU A 341 -2.59 -26.84 -2.68
CA LEU A 341 -3.86 -26.89 -3.41
C LEU A 341 -3.99 -25.77 -4.45
N ALA A 342 -3.61 -24.54 -4.09
CA ALA A 342 -3.61 -23.41 -5.01
C ALA A 342 -2.60 -23.61 -6.14
N ALA A 343 -1.40 -24.10 -5.82
CA ALA A 343 -0.38 -24.48 -6.80
C ALA A 343 -0.90 -25.53 -7.77
N ARG A 344 -1.55 -26.59 -7.26
CA ARG A 344 -2.18 -27.62 -8.08
C ARG A 344 -3.21 -27.03 -9.03
N LEU A 345 -4.11 -26.20 -8.50
CA LEU A 345 -5.15 -25.54 -9.29
C LEU A 345 -4.55 -24.73 -10.44
N VAL A 346 -3.58 -23.85 -10.15
CA VAL A 346 -2.95 -22.98 -11.15
C VAL A 346 -2.19 -23.81 -12.18
N ARG A 347 -1.42 -24.80 -11.74
CA ARG A 347 -0.69 -25.69 -12.64
C ARG A 347 -1.62 -26.34 -13.66
N ASP A 348 -2.71 -26.94 -13.16
CA ASP A 348 -3.68 -27.63 -14.01
C ASP A 348 -4.38 -26.64 -14.95
N LEU A 349 -4.71 -25.44 -14.47
CA LEU A 349 -5.29 -24.35 -15.25
C LEU A 349 -4.42 -23.94 -16.44
N LEU A 350 -3.11 -23.84 -16.20
CA LEU A 350 -2.14 -23.41 -17.20
C LEU A 350 -1.68 -24.58 -18.08
N GLY A 351 -1.86 -25.82 -17.63
CA GLY A 351 -1.33 -27.02 -18.28
C GLY A 351 0.18 -27.11 -18.17
N LEU A 352 0.76 -26.66 -17.06
CA LEU A 352 2.19 -26.74 -16.78
C LEU A 352 2.51 -28.02 -16.00
N PRO A 353 3.71 -28.60 -16.14
CA PRO A 353 4.14 -29.72 -15.29
C PRO A 353 4.50 -29.25 -13.87
N GLU A 354 5.04 -28.04 -13.76
CA GLU A 354 5.47 -27.42 -12.50
C GLU A 354 5.18 -25.92 -12.53
N LEU A 355 5.04 -25.32 -11.35
CA LEU A 355 4.90 -23.88 -11.16
C LEU A 355 5.97 -23.43 -10.18
N ASP A 356 6.74 -22.41 -10.56
CA ASP A 356 7.67 -21.77 -9.64
C ASP A 356 6.88 -20.93 -8.62
N LEU A 357 6.76 -21.46 -7.40
CA LEU A 357 5.97 -20.84 -6.34
C LEU A 357 6.64 -19.62 -5.73
N GLU A 358 7.98 -19.55 -5.77
CA GLU A 358 8.72 -18.38 -5.29
C GLU A 358 8.47 -17.19 -6.22
N LEU A 359 8.56 -17.41 -7.54
CA LEU A 359 8.22 -16.38 -8.52
C LEU A 359 6.74 -16.00 -8.48
N ALA A 360 5.84 -16.98 -8.32
CA ALA A 360 4.40 -16.70 -8.21
C ALA A 360 4.07 -15.86 -6.97
N ALA A 361 4.69 -16.17 -5.81
CA ALA A 361 4.52 -15.41 -4.58
C ALA A 361 5.15 -14.01 -4.68
N ALA A 362 6.41 -13.91 -5.15
CA ALA A 362 7.11 -12.64 -5.31
C ALA A 362 6.41 -11.72 -6.31
N GLY A 363 5.84 -12.29 -7.38
CA GLY A 363 5.08 -11.56 -8.39
C GLY A 363 3.87 -10.80 -7.83
N TRP A 364 3.35 -11.18 -6.64
CA TRP A 364 2.26 -10.44 -5.98
C TRP A 364 2.66 -8.98 -5.67
N MET A 365 3.94 -8.74 -5.36
CA MET A 365 4.44 -7.38 -5.08
C MET A 365 4.34 -6.44 -6.30
N ALA A 366 4.13 -6.97 -7.51
CA ALA A 366 3.87 -6.14 -8.70
C ALA A 366 2.54 -5.39 -8.63
N ILE A 367 1.62 -5.81 -7.75
CA ILE A 367 0.26 -5.27 -7.63
C ILE A 367 -0.14 -4.90 -6.22
N GLU A 368 0.73 -5.15 -5.23
CA GLU A 368 0.49 -4.78 -3.84
C GLU A 368 0.55 -3.25 -3.70
N PRO A 369 -0.53 -2.61 -3.18
CA PRO A 369 -0.53 -1.17 -2.96
C PRO A 369 0.52 -0.77 -1.94
N ALA A 370 1.03 0.45 -2.09
CA ALA A 370 2.03 0.99 -1.18
C ALA A 370 3.34 0.17 -1.11
N ALA A 371 3.58 -0.76 -2.03
CA ALA A 371 4.88 -1.40 -2.15
C ALA A 371 5.99 -0.35 -2.34
N SER A 372 7.15 -0.57 -1.71
CA SER A 372 8.34 0.22 -2.01
C SER A 372 8.74 0.04 -3.48
N LEU A 373 9.52 0.97 -4.03
CA LEU A 373 10.02 0.84 -5.40
C LEU A 373 10.83 -0.45 -5.59
N ASP A 374 11.59 -0.87 -4.57
CA ASP A 374 12.35 -2.12 -4.58
C ASP A 374 11.44 -3.35 -4.60
N GLN A 375 10.38 -3.35 -3.77
CA GLN A 375 9.38 -4.44 -3.76
C GLN A 375 8.63 -4.52 -5.08
N LEU A 376 8.20 -3.38 -5.62
CA LEU A 376 7.53 -3.30 -6.92
C LEU A 376 8.45 -3.80 -8.04
N HIS A 377 9.71 -3.36 -8.04
CA HIS A 377 10.70 -3.81 -9.01
C HIS A 377 10.93 -5.33 -8.92
N ALA A 378 11.13 -5.86 -7.71
CA ALA A 378 11.29 -7.30 -7.48
C ALA A 378 10.07 -8.08 -7.97
N GLY A 379 8.85 -7.60 -7.69
CA GLY A 379 7.62 -8.24 -8.15
C GLY A 379 7.46 -8.22 -9.67
N LEU A 380 7.78 -7.10 -10.33
CA LEU A 380 7.76 -7.01 -11.79
C LEU A 380 8.80 -7.92 -12.45
N THR A 381 10.00 -8.01 -11.87
CA THR A 381 11.05 -8.94 -12.31
C THR A 381 10.60 -10.38 -12.17
N ALA A 382 10.03 -10.76 -11.02
CA ALA A 382 9.50 -12.11 -10.81
C ALA A 382 8.40 -12.46 -11.81
N LEU A 383 7.48 -11.52 -12.09
CA LEU A 383 6.44 -11.72 -13.10
C LEU A 383 7.02 -11.87 -14.51
N ALA A 384 8.05 -11.10 -14.87
CA ALA A 384 8.72 -11.21 -16.15
C ALA A 384 9.43 -12.57 -16.32
N GLU A 385 10.15 -13.02 -15.28
CA GLU A 385 10.79 -14.34 -15.27
C GLU A 385 9.78 -15.47 -15.37
N LEU A 386 8.69 -15.41 -14.60
CA LEU A 386 7.60 -16.39 -14.66
C LEU A 386 6.99 -16.43 -16.07
N THR A 387 6.81 -15.26 -16.70
CA THR A 387 6.33 -15.15 -18.09
C THR A 387 7.26 -15.89 -19.06
N GLY A 388 8.58 -15.77 -18.89
CA GLY A 388 9.57 -16.46 -19.71
C GLY A 388 9.56 -17.99 -19.54
N ARG A 389 9.09 -18.49 -18.40
CA ARG A 389 8.97 -19.94 -18.13
C ARG A 389 7.69 -20.57 -18.68
N ILE A 390 6.68 -19.75 -19.03
CA ILE A 390 5.46 -20.25 -19.66
C ILE A 390 5.71 -20.45 -21.16
N PRO A 391 5.50 -21.66 -21.71
CA PRO A 391 5.67 -21.89 -23.15
C PRO A 391 4.79 -20.95 -23.99
N GLU A 392 5.32 -20.47 -25.12
CA GLU A 392 4.53 -19.61 -26.01
C GLU A 392 3.36 -20.39 -26.62
N PRO A 393 2.10 -20.00 -26.36
CA PRO A 393 0.98 -20.55 -27.10
C PRO A 393 0.93 -19.90 -28.49
N ALA A 394 0.34 -20.61 -29.45
CA ALA A 394 0.03 -20.02 -30.75
C ALA A 394 -0.86 -18.78 -30.58
N ALA A 395 -0.65 -17.77 -31.43
CA ALA A 395 -1.51 -16.59 -31.49
C ALA A 395 -2.97 -17.01 -31.73
N ALA A 396 -3.89 -16.43 -30.95
CA ALA A 396 -5.30 -16.78 -31.00
C ALA A 396 -6.18 -15.61 -30.54
N GLY A 397 -7.37 -15.47 -31.14
CA GLY A 397 -8.37 -14.50 -30.68
C GLY A 397 -7.91 -13.03 -30.73
N GLY A 398 -7.06 -12.66 -31.70
CA GLY A 398 -6.54 -11.28 -31.84
C GLY A 398 -5.44 -10.90 -30.84
N MET A 399 -4.79 -11.91 -30.24
CA MET A 399 -3.71 -11.77 -29.26
C MET A 399 -2.47 -12.53 -29.72
N SER A 400 -1.29 -11.95 -29.51
CA SER A 400 -0.01 -12.62 -29.76
C SER A 400 0.27 -13.72 -28.72
N GLY A 401 1.17 -14.64 -29.05
CA GLY A 401 1.62 -15.66 -28.09
C GLY A 401 2.25 -15.03 -26.84
N GLN A 402 3.05 -13.98 -27.02
CA GLN A 402 3.63 -13.20 -25.92
C GLN A 402 2.60 -12.56 -25.00
N GLU A 403 1.54 -11.95 -25.56
CA GLU A 403 0.46 -11.38 -24.77
C GLU A 403 -0.29 -12.47 -23.99
N MET A 404 -0.54 -13.63 -24.61
CA MET A 404 -1.19 -14.74 -23.93
C MET A 404 -0.31 -15.27 -22.79
N ARG A 405 1.00 -15.46 -23.00
CA ARG A 405 1.93 -15.86 -21.92
C ARG A 405 1.88 -14.90 -20.74
N ALA A 406 1.94 -13.60 -20.98
CA ALA A 406 1.90 -12.60 -19.92
C ALA A 406 0.59 -12.67 -19.11
N ASN A 407 -0.53 -12.93 -19.79
CA ASN A 407 -1.82 -13.14 -19.13
C ASN A 407 -1.85 -14.45 -18.31
N LEU A 408 -1.27 -15.53 -18.82
CA LEU A 408 -1.16 -16.81 -18.11
C LEU A 408 -0.25 -16.69 -16.87
N ALA A 409 0.86 -15.96 -16.98
CA ALA A 409 1.76 -15.68 -15.84
C ALA A 409 1.07 -14.84 -14.78
N PHE A 410 0.32 -13.82 -15.19
CA PHE A 410 -0.47 -13.03 -14.26
C PHE A 410 -1.55 -13.88 -13.56
N LEU A 411 -2.20 -14.80 -14.28
CA LEU A 411 -3.14 -15.75 -13.69
C LEU A 411 -2.47 -16.68 -12.68
N ALA A 412 -1.21 -17.06 -12.88
CA ALA A 412 -0.46 -17.82 -11.88
C ALA A 412 -0.25 -17.02 -10.59
N VAL A 413 0.27 -15.79 -10.69
CA VAL A 413 0.46 -14.90 -9.53
C VAL A 413 -0.87 -14.67 -8.81
N ALA A 414 -1.89 -14.22 -9.53
CA ALA A 414 -3.18 -13.87 -8.94
C ALA A 414 -3.93 -15.09 -8.40
N GLY A 415 -3.84 -16.23 -9.09
CA GLY A 415 -4.55 -17.47 -8.73
C GLY A 415 -3.89 -18.26 -7.61
N TYR A 416 -2.58 -18.12 -7.42
CA TYR A 416 -1.85 -18.84 -6.38
C TYR A 416 -2.15 -18.27 -4.99
N ASP A 417 -1.82 -16.99 -4.78
CA ASP A 417 -1.87 -16.42 -3.43
C ASP A 417 -3.32 -16.19 -2.96
N SER A 418 -4.18 -15.66 -3.84
CA SER A 418 -5.59 -15.43 -3.47
C SER A 418 -6.35 -16.71 -3.12
N VAL A 419 -6.10 -17.83 -3.80
CA VAL A 419 -6.76 -19.10 -3.49
C VAL A 419 -6.18 -19.73 -2.22
N THR A 420 -4.87 -19.61 -2.00
CA THR A 420 -4.21 -20.01 -0.74
C THR A 420 -4.88 -19.32 0.45
N GLN A 421 -5.14 -18.02 0.32
CA GLN A 421 -5.80 -17.25 1.38
C GLN A 421 -7.29 -17.56 1.50
N LEU A 422 -7.99 -17.81 0.40
CA LEU A 422 -9.40 -18.23 0.46
C LEU A 422 -9.57 -19.55 1.22
N ILE A 423 -8.70 -20.53 0.94
CA ILE A 423 -8.68 -21.84 1.62
C ILE A 423 -8.38 -21.66 3.11
N SER A 424 -7.27 -20.99 3.43
CA SER A 424 -6.82 -20.81 4.80
C SER A 424 -7.84 -20.03 5.62
N GLY A 425 -8.42 -18.96 5.05
CA GLY A 425 -9.48 -18.18 5.66
C GLY A 425 -10.76 -18.97 5.88
N THR A 426 -11.15 -19.84 4.95
CA THR A 426 -12.32 -20.72 5.10
C THR A 426 -12.15 -21.67 6.29
N LEU A 427 -11.00 -22.34 6.39
CA LEU A 427 -10.71 -23.24 7.50
C LEU A 427 -10.58 -22.49 8.83
N HIS A 428 -9.99 -21.29 8.82
CA HIS A 428 -9.94 -20.41 9.99
C HIS A 428 -11.35 -20.04 10.47
N LEU A 429 -12.26 -19.65 9.56
CA LEU A 429 -13.66 -19.36 9.90
C LEU A 429 -14.35 -20.58 10.52
N LEU A 430 -14.24 -21.75 9.89
CA LEU A 430 -14.84 -22.98 10.44
C LEU A 430 -14.27 -23.36 11.82
N ALA A 431 -12.98 -23.14 12.06
CA ALA A 431 -12.36 -23.35 13.36
C ALA A 431 -12.84 -22.35 14.43
N ARG A 432 -13.19 -21.12 14.04
CA ARG A 432 -13.77 -20.11 14.93
C ARG A 432 -15.27 -20.29 15.15
N HIS A 433 -15.94 -21.08 14.31
CA HIS A 433 -17.38 -21.33 14.32
C HIS A 433 -17.67 -22.84 14.27
N PRO A 434 -17.33 -23.60 15.32
CA PRO A 434 -17.47 -25.06 15.33
C PRO A 434 -18.92 -25.52 15.18
N ASP A 435 -19.90 -24.71 15.57
CA ASP A 435 -21.32 -24.96 15.32
C ASP A 435 -21.64 -24.98 13.81
N GLN A 436 -21.02 -24.09 13.03
CA GLN A 436 -21.21 -24.05 11.58
C GLN A 436 -20.54 -25.23 10.89
N LEU A 437 -19.37 -25.69 11.36
CA LEU A 437 -18.74 -26.90 10.86
C LEU A 437 -19.57 -28.16 11.18
N ALA A 438 -20.10 -28.26 12.40
CA ALA A 438 -20.98 -29.36 12.78
C ALA A 438 -22.26 -29.40 11.93
N ARG A 439 -22.87 -28.23 11.63
CA ARG A 439 -24.01 -28.13 10.71
C ARG A 439 -23.64 -28.58 9.29
N LEU A 440 -22.48 -28.15 8.80
CA LEU A 440 -21.98 -28.53 7.48
C LEU A 440 -21.71 -30.04 7.38
N ALA A 441 -21.21 -30.67 8.45
CA ALA A 441 -21.00 -32.11 8.51
C ALA A 441 -22.32 -32.90 8.56
N ALA A 442 -23.35 -32.36 9.22
CA ALA A 442 -24.67 -32.96 9.28
C ALA A 442 -25.46 -32.84 7.96
N ASP A 443 -25.22 -31.78 7.19
CA ASP A 443 -25.85 -31.53 5.89
C ASP A 443 -24.83 -31.05 4.84
N PRO A 444 -24.20 -31.98 4.10
CA PRO A 444 -23.27 -31.64 3.02
C PRO A 444 -23.89 -30.82 1.87
N ALA A 445 -25.21 -30.72 1.76
CA ALA A 445 -25.85 -29.82 0.78
C ALA A 445 -25.55 -28.34 1.08
N LEU A 446 -25.07 -28.02 2.28
CA LEU A 446 -24.65 -26.68 2.69
C LEU A 446 -23.27 -26.27 2.18
N ILE A 447 -22.49 -27.16 1.55
CA ILE A 447 -21.14 -26.83 1.06
C ILE A 447 -21.16 -25.65 0.07
N GLY A 448 -22.09 -25.63 -0.89
CA GLY A 448 -22.20 -24.54 -1.87
C GLY A 448 -22.43 -23.17 -1.19
N PRO A 449 -23.49 -23.02 -0.38
CA PRO A 449 -23.71 -21.83 0.44
C PRO A 449 -22.53 -21.47 1.35
N ALA A 450 -21.88 -22.45 1.99
CA ALA A 450 -20.72 -22.24 2.85
C ALA A 450 -19.53 -21.63 2.10
N VAL A 451 -19.25 -22.08 0.87
CA VAL A 451 -18.19 -21.51 0.02
C VAL A 451 -18.46 -20.03 -0.26
N SER A 452 -19.70 -19.70 -0.66
CA SER A 452 -20.10 -18.32 -0.90
C SER A 452 -20.00 -17.46 0.37
N GLU A 453 -20.43 -17.99 1.52
CA GLU A 453 -20.39 -17.25 2.79
C GLU A 453 -18.95 -17.05 3.29
N ALA A 454 -18.08 -18.06 3.17
CA ALA A 454 -16.67 -17.92 3.49
C ALA A 454 -16.01 -16.86 2.60
N GLY A 455 -16.34 -16.86 1.30
CA GLY A 455 -15.94 -15.80 0.38
C GLY A 455 -16.44 -14.42 0.78
N ARG A 456 -17.68 -14.30 1.28
CA ARG A 456 -18.25 -13.03 1.75
C ARG A 456 -17.51 -12.49 2.97
N VAL A 457 -17.36 -13.33 3.99
CA VAL A 457 -16.80 -12.95 5.29
C VAL A 457 -15.29 -12.78 5.21
N HIS A 458 -14.56 -13.67 4.55
CA HIS A 458 -13.10 -13.59 4.51
C HIS A 458 -12.55 -12.92 3.26
N GLY A 459 -13.11 -13.24 2.09
CA GLY A 459 -12.75 -12.74 0.75
C GLY A 459 -11.36 -12.13 0.61
N PRO A 460 -10.33 -12.85 0.14
CA PRO A 460 -8.94 -12.43 0.25
C PRO A 460 -8.64 -11.04 -0.33
N VAL A 461 -9.13 -10.74 -1.53
CA VAL A 461 -8.95 -9.42 -2.13
C VAL A 461 -9.94 -8.44 -1.51
N GLN A 462 -9.42 -7.47 -0.76
CA GLN A 462 -10.23 -6.49 -0.04
C GLN A 462 -10.56 -5.25 -0.87
N LEU A 463 -9.75 -4.92 -1.88
CA LEU A 463 -9.79 -3.64 -2.60
C LEU A 463 -9.82 -3.85 -4.11
N ALA A 464 -10.65 -3.08 -4.81
CA ALA A 464 -10.66 -3.04 -6.27
C ALA A 464 -10.74 -1.59 -6.78
N SER A 465 -9.65 -1.12 -7.40
CA SER A 465 -9.52 0.25 -7.87
C SER A 465 -9.93 0.46 -9.33
N ARG A 466 -10.29 1.70 -9.65
CA ARG A 466 -10.43 2.30 -10.99
C ARG A 466 -9.88 3.73 -10.96
N VAL A 467 -9.69 4.32 -12.12
CA VAL A 467 -9.38 5.73 -12.32
C VAL A 467 -10.55 6.40 -13.03
N THR A 468 -10.93 7.58 -12.56
CA THR A 468 -11.99 8.39 -13.19
C THR A 468 -11.49 9.00 -14.51
N ALA A 469 -12.08 8.63 -15.64
CA ALA A 469 -11.77 9.25 -16.94
C ALA A 469 -12.44 10.63 -17.12
N GLY A 470 -13.47 10.91 -16.32
CA GLY A 470 -14.20 12.16 -16.25
C GLY A 470 -14.77 12.35 -14.85
N GLU A 471 -15.41 13.49 -14.59
CA GLU A 471 -16.11 13.71 -13.34
C GLU A 471 -17.23 12.66 -13.15
N ILE A 472 -17.33 12.10 -11.94
CA ILE A 472 -18.40 11.17 -11.57
C ILE A 472 -19.01 11.54 -10.21
N GLY A 473 -20.33 11.40 -10.08
CA GLY A 473 -20.98 11.38 -8.77
C GLY A 473 -20.99 9.95 -8.21
N LEU A 474 -20.60 9.77 -6.95
CA LEU A 474 -20.65 8.49 -6.22
C LEU A 474 -21.12 8.73 -4.79
N GLY A 475 -22.20 8.08 -4.35
CA GLY A 475 -22.89 8.47 -3.12
C GLY A 475 -23.19 9.99 -3.08
N PRO A 476 -22.85 10.70 -1.98
CA PRO A 476 -23.08 12.13 -1.84
C PRO A 476 -21.96 13.02 -2.42
N VAL A 477 -20.91 12.44 -3.02
CA VAL A 477 -19.72 13.20 -3.46
C VAL A 477 -19.59 13.22 -4.98
N THR A 478 -19.02 14.31 -5.48
CA THR A 478 -18.57 14.46 -6.87
C THR A 478 -17.05 14.32 -6.90
N ILE A 479 -16.56 13.40 -7.73
CA ILE A 479 -15.15 13.03 -7.82
C ILE A 479 -14.61 13.51 -9.18
N PRO A 480 -13.54 14.34 -9.20
CA PRO A 480 -12.94 14.85 -10.43
C PRO A 480 -12.26 13.75 -11.25
N ALA A 481 -12.00 14.03 -12.52
CA ALA A 481 -11.18 13.17 -13.39
C ALA A 481 -9.74 12.98 -12.84
N GLY A 482 -9.12 11.85 -13.16
CA GLY A 482 -7.76 11.50 -12.72
C GLY A 482 -7.62 10.99 -11.28
N HIS A 483 -8.70 10.94 -10.49
CA HIS A 483 -8.69 10.38 -9.14
C HIS A 483 -8.79 8.85 -9.16
N VAL A 484 -8.22 8.22 -8.14
CA VAL A 484 -8.43 6.79 -7.89
C VAL A 484 -9.72 6.62 -7.10
N VAL A 485 -10.56 5.69 -7.54
CA VAL A 485 -11.75 5.25 -6.79
C VAL A 485 -11.66 3.76 -6.50
N VAL A 486 -11.91 3.38 -5.27
CA VAL A 486 -11.70 2.03 -4.75
C VAL A 486 -13.01 1.51 -4.19
N ALA A 487 -13.45 0.36 -4.68
CA ALA A 487 -14.46 -0.43 -3.99
C ALA A 487 -13.77 -1.23 -2.88
N HIS A 488 -14.09 -0.95 -1.62
CA HIS A 488 -13.64 -1.76 -0.49
C HIS A 488 -14.54 -3.00 -0.38
N LEU A 489 -14.19 -4.05 -1.13
CA LEU A 489 -14.95 -5.29 -1.27
C LEU A 489 -15.29 -5.94 0.07
N GLY A 490 -14.33 -6.00 1.00
CA GLY A 490 -14.56 -6.57 2.33
C GLY A 490 -15.60 -5.79 3.15
N ALA A 491 -15.57 -4.46 3.09
CA ALA A 491 -16.58 -3.60 3.71
C ALA A 491 -17.94 -3.78 3.01
N ALA A 492 -17.97 -3.77 1.68
CA ALA A 492 -19.20 -3.94 0.91
C ALA A 492 -19.86 -5.31 1.16
N ASN A 493 -19.07 -6.37 1.34
CA ASN A 493 -19.55 -7.71 1.70
C ASN A 493 -20.14 -7.79 3.11
N ARG A 494 -19.97 -6.75 3.92
CA ARG A 494 -20.56 -6.59 5.26
C ARG A 494 -21.50 -5.39 5.34
N ASP A 495 -22.04 -4.94 4.22
CA ASP A 495 -23.00 -3.86 4.24
C ASP A 495 -24.35 -4.35 4.83
N PRO A 496 -24.80 -3.82 5.99
CA PRO A 496 -26.07 -4.22 6.60
C PRO A 496 -27.29 -3.87 5.74
N ALA A 497 -27.17 -2.95 4.78
CA ALA A 497 -28.24 -2.66 3.83
C ALA A 497 -28.52 -3.82 2.86
N VAL A 498 -27.59 -4.79 2.77
CA VAL A 498 -27.63 -5.90 1.81
C VAL A 498 -27.57 -7.25 2.52
N PHE A 499 -26.79 -7.37 3.59
CA PHE A 499 -26.62 -8.60 4.36
C PHE A 499 -27.12 -8.41 5.79
N GLY A 500 -28.20 -9.08 6.17
CA GLY A 500 -28.65 -9.13 7.57
C GLY A 500 -27.61 -9.84 8.46
N ASP A 501 -27.38 -9.31 9.66
CA ASP A 501 -26.28 -9.72 10.56
C ASP A 501 -24.94 -9.91 9.82
N PRO A 502 -24.40 -8.84 9.21
CA PRO A 502 -23.32 -8.95 8.22
C PRO A 502 -22.03 -9.55 8.79
N ASP A 503 -21.76 -9.40 10.09
CA ASP A 503 -20.57 -9.96 10.74
C ASP A 503 -20.71 -11.43 11.16
N ARG A 504 -21.94 -11.98 11.14
CA ARG A 504 -22.19 -13.37 11.47
C ARG A 504 -21.84 -14.27 10.28
N PHE A 505 -20.94 -15.23 10.50
CA PHE A 505 -20.68 -16.33 9.58
C PHE A 505 -21.81 -17.37 9.69
N ASP A 506 -22.58 -17.54 8.62
CA ASP A 506 -23.69 -18.50 8.56
C ASP A 506 -23.63 -19.33 7.27
N VAL A 507 -23.26 -20.61 7.39
CA VAL A 507 -23.14 -21.52 6.23
C VAL A 507 -24.46 -21.79 5.53
N THR A 508 -25.59 -21.33 6.08
CA THR A 508 -26.90 -21.44 5.44
C THR A 508 -27.31 -20.21 4.63
N ARG A 509 -26.50 -19.15 4.62
CA ARG A 509 -26.79 -17.92 3.86
C ARG A 509 -26.76 -18.18 2.35
N ARG A 510 -27.86 -17.88 1.65
CA ARG A 510 -28.00 -18.15 0.20
C ARG A 510 -28.00 -16.91 -0.69
N SER A 511 -28.10 -15.71 -0.13
CA SER A 511 -28.22 -14.45 -0.88
C SER A 511 -27.97 -13.25 0.02
N PRO A 512 -27.67 -12.07 -0.57
CA PRO A 512 -27.35 -11.82 -1.98
C PRO A 512 -25.90 -12.19 -2.37
N GLN A 513 -25.54 -12.04 -3.66
CA GLN A 513 -24.22 -12.43 -4.17
C GLN A 513 -23.11 -11.54 -3.58
N PRO A 514 -22.06 -12.11 -2.97
CA PRO A 514 -20.90 -11.35 -2.50
C PRO A 514 -20.06 -10.76 -3.64
N LEU A 515 -19.35 -9.68 -3.35
CA LEU A 515 -18.35 -9.04 -4.21
C LEU A 515 -16.94 -9.60 -4.06
N THR A 516 -16.80 -10.80 -3.46
CA THR A 516 -15.52 -11.52 -3.31
C THR A 516 -14.73 -11.63 -4.62
N TYR A 517 -15.45 -11.76 -5.74
CA TYR A 517 -14.89 -11.86 -7.08
C TYR A 517 -15.05 -10.57 -7.90
N GLY A 518 -15.37 -9.45 -7.26
CA GLY A 518 -15.75 -8.21 -7.90
C GLY A 518 -17.05 -8.32 -8.71
N SER A 519 -17.28 -7.34 -9.59
CA SER A 519 -18.48 -7.22 -10.41
C SER A 519 -18.14 -6.58 -11.76
N GLY A 520 -19.05 -6.68 -12.73
CA GLY A 520 -18.90 -6.06 -14.04
C GLY A 520 -17.87 -6.73 -14.95
N PRO A 521 -17.32 -5.99 -15.94
CA PRO A 521 -16.42 -6.54 -16.96
C PRO A 521 -15.19 -7.25 -16.39
N HIS A 522 -14.67 -6.77 -15.26
CA HIS A 522 -13.48 -7.32 -14.59
C HIS A 522 -13.78 -8.36 -13.52
N ARG A 523 -15.02 -8.87 -13.41
CA ARG A 523 -15.32 -9.97 -12.47
C ARG A 523 -14.30 -11.10 -12.64
N CYS A 524 -13.79 -11.65 -11.53
CA CYS A 524 -12.71 -12.63 -11.53
C CYS A 524 -12.96 -13.76 -12.54
N LEU A 525 -11.96 -14.02 -13.38
CA LEU A 525 -12.04 -15.04 -14.41
C LEU A 525 -11.97 -16.46 -13.80
N GLY A 526 -11.25 -16.62 -12.69
CA GLY A 526 -11.08 -17.88 -11.97
C GLY A 526 -12.12 -18.15 -10.88
N ALA A 527 -13.19 -17.36 -10.77
CA ALA A 527 -14.17 -17.46 -9.68
C ALA A 527 -14.71 -18.89 -9.48
N SER A 528 -15.21 -19.52 -10.56
CA SER A 528 -15.76 -20.88 -10.49
C SER A 528 -14.72 -21.94 -10.14
N LEU A 529 -13.45 -21.69 -10.46
CA LEU A 529 -12.35 -22.61 -10.14
C LEU A 529 -11.95 -22.49 -8.67
N ALA A 530 -11.87 -21.26 -8.14
CA ALA A 530 -11.66 -21.02 -6.72
C ALA A 530 -12.78 -21.65 -5.88
N ASP A 531 -14.05 -21.41 -6.25
CA ASP A 531 -15.21 -22.01 -5.59
C ASP A 531 -15.16 -23.55 -5.64
N ARG A 532 -14.79 -24.13 -6.79
CA ARG A 532 -14.62 -25.57 -6.95
C ARG A 532 -13.54 -26.13 -6.04
N THR A 533 -12.39 -25.47 -5.93
CA THR A 533 -11.29 -25.92 -5.06
C THR A 533 -11.71 -25.91 -3.59
N VAL A 534 -12.38 -24.85 -3.13
CA VAL A 534 -12.88 -24.78 -1.74
C VAL A 534 -13.98 -25.83 -1.50
N ARG A 535 -14.87 -26.05 -2.47
CA ARG A 535 -15.87 -27.13 -2.39
C ARG A 535 -15.20 -28.49 -2.18
N ILE A 536 -14.21 -28.83 -3.02
CA ILE A 536 -13.48 -30.12 -2.92
C ILE A 536 -12.77 -30.22 -1.57
N LEU A 537 -12.11 -29.15 -1.11
CA LEU A 537 -11.50 -29.10 0.21
C LEU A 537 -12.50 -29.42 1.32
N LEU A 538 -13.70 -28.83 1.29
CA LEU A 538 -14.73 -29.08 2.29
C LEU A 538 -15.27 -30.51 2.20
N GLU A 539 -15.51 -31.02 1.00
CA GLU A 539 -15.92 -32.43 0.79
C GLU A 539 -14.88 -33.40 1.40
N GLU A 540 -13.59 -33.19 1.14
CA GLU A 540 -12.51 -34.02 1.68
C GLU A 540 -12.38 -33.87 3.21
N LEU A 541 -12.53 -32.66 3.74
CA LEU A 541 -12.52 -32.43 5.18
C LEU A 541 -13.66 -33.22 5.85
N LEU A 542 -14.88 -33.15 5.33
CA LEU A 542 -16.03 -33.87 5.88
C LEU A 542 -15.87 -35.39 5.74
N ALA A 543 -15.27 -35.88 4.65
CA ALA A 543 -15.01 -37.30 4.43
C ALA A 543 -14.08 -37.90 5.51
N THR A 544 -13.25 -37.09 6.17
CA THR A 544 -12.42 -37.53 7.31
C THR A 544 -13.20 -37.73 8.62
N GLY A 545 -14.48 -37.36 8.63
CA GLY A 545 -15.36 -37.39 9.81
C GLY A 545 -15.12 -36.25 10.79
N VAL A 546 -14.35 -35.23 10.42
CA VAL A 546 -14.05 -34.07 11.27
C VAL A 546 -15.28 -33.18 11.37
N THR A 547 -15.72 -32.94 12.61
CA THR A 547 -16.85 -32.06 12.92
C THR A 547 -16.43 -30.81 13.71
N ARG A 548 -15.19 -30.79 14.19
CA ARG A 548 -14.62 -29.67 14.95
C ARG A 548 -13.16 -29.44 14.58
N LEU A 549 -12.81 -28.19 14.34
CA LEU A 549 -11.44 -27.71 14.20
C LEU A 549 -11.09 -26.80 15.37
N THR A 550 -9.88 -26.93 15.90
CA THR A 550 -9.36 -26.11 16.98
C THR A 550 -8.14 -25.33 16.50
N PRO A 551 -8.13 -23.99 16.60
CA PRO A 551 -6.96 -23.20 16.25
C PRO A 551 -5.91 -23.25 17.37
N HIS A 552 -4.66 -23.56 17.02
CA HIS A 552 -3.53 -23.55 17.96
C HIS A 552 -2.71 -22.27 17.88
N ARG A 553 -2.40 -21.83 16.66
CA ARG A 553 -1.59 -20.64 16.38
C ARG A 553 -1.98 -20.09 15.02
N HIS A 554 -1.99 -18.78 14.89
CA HIS A 554 -2.14 -18.14 13.58
C HIS A 554 -1.37 -16.82 13.55
N ALA A 555 -0.98 -16.40 12.35
CA ALA A 555 -0.36 -15.11 12.08
C ALA A 555 -1.02 -14.51 10.85
N TRP A 556 -1.56 -13.30 10.99
CA TRP A 556 -2.12 -12.53 9.88
C TRP A 556 -1.01 -11.83 9.11
N ARG A 557 -1.20 -11.74 7.80
CA ARG A 557 -0.34 -10.94 6.91
C ARG A 557 -0.48 -9.45 7.18
N ASP A 558 0.61 -8.75 6.97
CA ASP A 558 0.65 -7.29 6.97
C ASP A 558 0.68 -6.76 5.53
N THR A 559 -0.49 -6.77 4.90
CA THR A 559 -0.72 -6.38 3.50
C THR A 559 -1.97 -5.53 3.40
N VAL A 560 -2.00 -4.61 2.43
CA VAL A 560 -3.07 -3.63 2.24
C VAL A 560 -4.22 -4.23 1.43
N MET A 561 -3.92 -4.92 0.32
CA MET A 561 -4.95 -5.42 -0.60
C MET A 561 -5.41 -6.83 -0.26
N LEU A 562 -4.47 -7.72 0.05
CA LEU A 562 -4.75 -9.14 0.26
C LEU A 562 -4.86 -9.42 1.76
N ARG A 563 -6.05 -9.74 2.24
CA ARG A 563 -6.23 -10.23 3.62
C ARG A 563 -5.96 -11.73 3.65
N GLY A 564 -5.08 -12.16 4.55
CA GLY A 564 -4.63 -13.55 4.59
C GLY A 564 -3.80 -13.90 5.83
N LEU A 565 -3.45 -15.17 5.94
CA LEU A 565 -2.66 -15.75 7.02
C LEU A 565 -1.28 -16.16 6.48
N ASP A 566 -0.23 -15.78 7.17
CA ASP A 566 1.14 -16.29 6.94
C ASP A 566 1.33 -17.67 7.57
N ALA A 567 0.60 -17.94 8.66
CA ALA A 567 0.59 -19.24 9.30
C ALA A 567 -0.77 -19.53 9.92
N LEU A 568 -1.21 -20.79 9.85
CA LEU A 568 -2.43 -21.26 10.49
C LEU A 568 -2.25 -22.70 10.96
N TRP A 569 -2.19 -22.92 12.26
CA TRP A 569 -2.09 -24.25 12.85
C TRP A 569 -3.45 -24.70 13.36
N LEU A 570 -3.99 -25.76 12.76
CA LEU A 570 -5.26 -26.37 13.15
C LEU A 570 -5.08 -27.81 13.59
N GLN A 571 -5.92 -28.27 14.50
CA GLN A 571 -6.09 -29.68 14.85
C GLN A 571 -7.58 -30.01 14.81
N ALA A 572 -7.93 -31.23 14.43
CA ALA A 572 -9.29 -31.74 14.46
C ALA A 572 -9.58 -32.57 15.72
N ALA A 573 -10.82 -32.52 16.17
CA ALA A 573 -11.38 -33.38 17.21
C ALA A 573 -12.56 -34.19 16.67
#